data_AF-A0A6N2DTK5-F1
#
_entry.id   AF-A0A6N2DTK5-F1
#
_cell.length_a   1.000
_cell.length_b   1.000
_cell.length_c   1.000
_cell.angle_alpha   90.00
_cell.angle_beta   90.00
_cell.angle_gamma   90.00
#
_symmetry.space_group_name_H-M   'P 1'
#
loop_
_entity.id
_entity.type
_entity.pdbx_description
1 polymer ?
#
loop_
_entity_poly.entity_id
_entity_poly.type
_entity_poly.pdbx_seq_one_letter_code
_entity_poly.pdbx_strand_id
1 'polypeptide(L)'
;MSIRKLADVAGVSNPYLSQIERGLRRPSAEILQQVADALRISVESLYVRAGFLRDEDHRPGGVIEAIAHDPVLSDEQKRALTDVYRSFVDSSLAAHAAIEPGEIEHTVVEHGD
;
A
#
# COMPACT_ATOMS: atom_id res chain seq x y z
N MET A 1 5.12 7.77 14.11
CA MET A 1 6.20 6.79 14.43
C MET A 1 7.52 7.37 13.93
N SER A 2 8.62 7.33 14.70
CA SER A 2 9.91 7.83 14.20
C SER A 2 10.59 6.82 13.27
N ILE A 3 11.45 7.28 12.35
CA ILE A 3 12.21 6.42 11.43
C ILE A 3 13.10 5.42 12.17
N ARG A 4 13.59 5.79 13.36
CA ARG A 4 14.36 4.92 14.24
C ARG A 4 13.49 3.81 14.81
N LYS A 5 12.31 4.15 15.34
CA LYS A 5 11.37 3.16 15.85
C LYS A 5 10.86 2.24 14.73
N LEU A 6 10.66 2.75 13.52
CA LEU A 6 10.34 1.92 12.35
C LEU A 6 11.46 0.95 12.00
N ALA A 7 12.71 1.43 11.98
CA ALA A 7 13.88 0.59 11.74
C ALA A 7 13.97 -0.55 12.76
N ASP A 8 13.78 -0.25 14.04
CA ASP A 8 13.81 -1.23 15.12
C ASP A 8 12.69 -2.28 14.98
N VAL A 9 11.46 -1.86 14.66
CA VAL A 9 10.30 -2.77 14.49
C VAL A 9 10.40 -3.60 13.20
N ALA A 10 10.90 -3.01 12.11
CA ALA A 10 11.07 -3.68 10.82
C ALA A 10 12.31 -4.60 10.78
N GLY A 11 13.19 -4.54 11.79
CA GLY A 11 14.44 -5.28 11.78
C GLY A 11 15.45 -4.78 10.74
N VAL A 12 15.31 -3.51 10.30
CA VAL A 12 16.17 -2.87 9.29
C VAL A 12 17.08 -1.87 9.97
N SER A 13 18.32 -1.70 9.51
CA SER A 13 19.20 -0.68 10.10
C SER A 13 18.67 0.74 9.84
N ASN A 14 18.70 1.58 10.89
CA ASN A 14 18.25 2.96 10.79
C ASN A 14 19.00 3.80 9.71
N PRO A 15 20.34 3.70 9.55
CA PRO A 15 21.03 4.42 8.49
C PRO A 15 20.53 4.05 7.08
N TYR A 16 20.25 2.77 6.83
CA TYR A 16 19.77 2.30 5.54
C TYR A 16 18.33 2.76 5.27
N LEU A 17 17.45 2.67 6.27
CA LEU A 17 16.07 3.13 6.14
C LEU A 17 16.00 4.66 5.89
N SER A 18 16.84 5.45 6.54
CA SER A 18 16.96 6.88 6.26
C SER A 18 17.52 7.20 4.87
N GLN A 19 18.30 6.31 4.24
CA GLN A 19 18.72 6.50 2.84
C GLN A 19 17.54 6.26 1.87
N ILE A 20 16.68 5.28 2.16
CA ILE A 20 15.47 5.00 1.39
C ILE A 20 14.48 6.17 1.49
N GLU A 21 14.23 6.67 2.70
CA GLU A 21 13.34 7.82 2.95
C GLU A 21 13.73 9.07 2.14
N ARG A 22 15.04 9.30 1.99
CA ARG A 22 15.60 10.42 1.21
C ARG A 22 15.70 10.15 -0.29
N GLY A 23 15.25 8.99 -0.77
CA GLY A 23 15.34 8.58 -2.18
C GLY A 23 16.76 8.28 -2.66
N LEU A 24 17.74 8.15 -1.75
CA LEU A 24 19.15 7.90 -2.09
C LEU A 24 19.43 6.41 -2.37
N ARG A 25 18.51 5.53 -1.99
CA ARG A 25 18.59 4.08 -2.19
C ARG A 25 17.25 3.54 -2.66
N ARG A 26 17.28 2.62 -3.62
CA ARG A 26 16.13 1.77 -3.92
C ARG A 26 16.06 0.62 -2.92
N PRO A 27 14.92 0.44 -2.21
CA PRO A 27 14.73 -0.70 -1.33
C PRO A 27 14.56 -1.99 -2.15
N SER A 28 14.87 -3.15 -1.57
CA SER A 28 14.47 -4.45 -2.13
C SER A 28 13.01 -4.78 -1.78
N ALA A 29 12.43 -5.76 -2.46
CA ALA A 29 11.09 -6.26 -2.15
C ALA A 29 10.98 -6.75 -0.68
N GLU A 30 12.01 -7.46 -0.19
CA GLU A 30 12.07 -7.92 1.20
C GLU A 30 12.04 -6.76 2.22
N ILE A 31 12.77 -5.68 1.95
CA ILE A 31 12.79 -4.50 2.82
C ILE A 31 11.43 -3.80 2.81
N LEU A 32 10.77 -3.73 1.66
CA LEU A 32 9.43 -3.17 1.56
C LEU A 32 8.41 -4.02 2.32
N GLN A 33 8.53 -5.36 2.29
CA GLN A 33 7.68 -6.25 3.09
C GLN A 33 7.88 -6.02 4.60
N GLN A 34 9.13 -5.98 5.06
CA GLN A 34 9.46 -5.72 6.48
C GLN A 34 8.92 -4.37 6.96
N VAL A 35 9.01 -3.33 6.11
CA VAL A 35 8.46 -2.01 6.41
C VAL A 35 6.93 -2.03 6.40
N ALA A 36 6.30 -2.72 5.44
CA ALA A 36 4.85 -2.87 5.36
C ALA A 36 4.29 -3.57 6.61
N ASP A 37 4.92 -4.67 7.04
CA ASP A 37 4.55 -5.44 8.23
C ASP A 37 4.67 -4.58 9.51
N ALA A 38 5.77 -3.82 9.63
CA ALA A 38 6.00 -2.93 10.77
C ALA A 38 4.99 -1.77 10.84
N LEU A 39 4.54 -1.28 9.69
CA LEU A 39 3.52 -0.23 9.57
C LEU A 39 2.09 -0.78 9.56
N ARG A 40 1.92 -2.11 9.46
CA ARG A 40 0.62 -2.78 9.28
C ARG A 40 -0.16 -2.26 8.08
N ILE A 41 0.55 -2.00 6.98
CA ILE A 41 -0.03 -1.57 5.71
C ILE A 41 0.20 -2.66 4.66
N SER A 42 -0.52 -2.55 3.55
CA SER A 42 -0.30 -3.38 2.37
C SER A 42 1.08 -3.13 1.76
N VAL A 43 1.81 -4.21 1.49
CA VAL A 43 3.10 -4.15 0.78
C VAL A 43 2.92 -3.74 -0.67
N GLU A 44 1.77 -4.06 -1.26
CA GLU A 44 1.40 -3.75 -2.63
C GLU A 44 1.39 -2.24 -2.87
N SER A 45 0.84 -1.46 -1.93
CA SER A 45 0.87 0.00 -1.99
C SER A 45 2.31 0.55 -2.03
N LEU A 46 3.23 -0.08 -1.28
CA LEU A 46 4.64 0.29 -1.30
C LEU A 46 5.33 -0.14 -2.60
N TYR A 47 4.98 -1.30 -3.15
CA TYR A 47 5.51 -1.79 -4.42
C TYR A 47 5.12 -0.89 -5.60
N VAL A 48 3.88 -0.41 -5.66
CA VAL A 48 3.45 0.58 -6.67
C VAL A 48 4.28 1.86 -6.54
N ARG A 49 4.37 2.43 -5.33
CA ARG A 49 5.10 3.68 -5.08
C ARG A 49 6.60 3.56 -5.36
N ALA A 50 7.19 2.38 -5.15
CA ALA A 50 8.58 2.09 -5.44
C ALA A 50 8.83 1.64 -6.90
N GLY A 51 7.77 1.57 -7.73
CA GLY A 51 7.84 1.22 -9.15
C GLY A 51 8.10 -0.26 -9.44
N PHE A 52 7.87 -1.14 -8.44
CA PHE A 52 7.92 -2.59 -8.61
C PHE A 52 6.67 -3.15 -9.29
N LEU A 53 5.54 -2.48 -9.12
CA LEU A 53 4.28 -2.80 -9.80
C LEU A 53 3.95 -1.64 -10.74
N ARG A 54 3.52 -1.96 -11.97
CA ARG A 54 3.02 -0.94 -12.88
C ARG A 54 1.57 -0.64 -12.49
N ASP A 55 1.15 0.62 -12.54
CA ASP A 55 -0.26 1.00 -12.33
C ASP A 55 -1.22 0.25 -13.28
N GLU A 56 -0.70 -0.21 -14.41
CA GLU A 56 -1.38 -1.06 -15.39
C GLU A 56 -1.81 -2.42 -14.83
N ASP A 57 -0.99 -3.01 -13.94
CA ASP A 57 -1.27 -4.30 -13.29
C ASP A 57 -2.45 -4.20 -12.30
N HIS A 58 -2.79 -2.98 -11.87
CA HIS A 58 -3.89 -2.66 -10.94
C HIS A 58 -5.08 -2.00 -11.62
N ARG A 59 -5.10 -1.89 -12.96
CA ARG A 59 -6.31 -1.38 -13.60
C ARG A 59 -7.47 -2.34 -13.30
N PRO A 60 -8.58 -1.86 -12.71
CA PRO A 60 -9.79 -2.68 -12.55
C PRO A 60 -10.27 -3.28 -13.88
N GLY A 61 -9.81 -2.72 -15.01
CA GLY A 61 -10.01 -3.26 -16.36
C GLY A 61 -9.60 -4.72 -16.52
N GLY A 62 -8.46 -5.18 -15.99
CA GLY A 62 -7.97 -6.55 -16.26
C GLY A 62 -8.89 -7.66 -15.71
N VAL A 63 -9.35 -7.49 -14.47
CA VAL A 63 -10.28 -8.45 -13.82
C VAL A 63 -11.67 -8.35 -14.44
N ILE A 64 -12.17 -7.14 -14.68
CA ILE A 64 -13.48 -6.93 -15.31
C ILE A 64 -13.50 -7.49 -16.74
N GLU A 65 -12.39 -7.35 -17.48
CA GLU A 65 -12.22 -7.90 -18.82
C GLU A 65 -12.17 -9.43 -18.80
N ALA A 66 -11.50 -10.03 -17.81
CA ALA A 66 -11.51 -11.48 -17.62
C ALA A 66 -12.92 -12.02 -17.33
N ILE A 67 -13.68 -11.35 -16.45
CA ILE A 67 -15.08 -11.69 -16.16
C ILE A 67 -15.95 -11.56 -17.43
N ALA A 68 -15.75 -10.50 -18.21
CA ALA A 68 -16.51 -10.25 -19.44
C ALA A 68 -16.28 -11.36 -20.49
N HIS A 69 -15.04 -11.85 -20.61
CA HIS A 69 -14.66 -12.87 -21.59
C HIS A 69 -14.83 -14.32 -21.12
N ASP A 70 -15.26 -14.56 -19.88
CA ASP A 70 -15.49 -15.90 -19.37
C ASP A 70 -16.68 -16.56 -20.11
N PRO A 71 -16.48 -17.69 -20.82
CA PRO A 71 -17.54 -18.35 -21.58
C PRO A 71 -18.49 -19.20 -20.71
N VAL A 72 -18.13 -19.47 -19.45
CA VAL A 72 -18.95 -20.30 -18.53
C VAL A 72 -20.04 -19.46 -17.86
N LEU A 73 -19.84 -18.15 -17.76
CA LEU A 73 -20.75 -17.23 -17.09
C LEU A 73 -21.86 -16.71 -18.01
N SER A 74 -23.09 -16.64 -17.49
CA SER A 74 -24.18 -15.91 -18.13
C SER A 74 -23.99 -14.40 -18.00
N ASP A 75 -24.68 -13.61 -18.84
CA ASP A 75 -24.62 -12.15 -18.79
C ASP A 75 -25.06 -11.56 -17.45
N GLU A 76 -25.99 -12.23 -16.76
CA GLU A 76 -26.44 -11.84 -15.42
C GLU A 76 -25.36 -12.12 -14.37
N GLN A 77 -24.69 -13.28 -14.45
CA GLN A 77 -23.59 -13.63 -13.56
C GLN A 77 -22.39 -12.71 -13.75
N LYS A 78 -22.05 -12.36 -15.01
CA LYS A 78 -20.99 -11.39 -15.33
C LYS A 78 -21.27 -10.03 -14.71
N ARG A 79 -22.51 -9.54 -14.84
CA ARG A 79 -22.96 -8.27 -14.23
C ARG A 79 -22.82 -8.32 -12.70
N ALA A 80 -23.39 -9.35 -12.07
CA ALA A 80 -23.33 -9.51 -10.62
C ALA A 80 -21.88 -9.55 -10.09
N LEU A 81 -21.00 -10.34 -10.73
CA LEU A 81 -19.59 -10.42 -10.34
C LEU A 81 -18.86 -9.09 -10.52
N THR A 82 -19.12 -8.39 -11.62
CA THR A 82 -18.53 -7.08 -11.88
C THR A 82 -18.97 -6.05 -10.83
N ASP A 83 -20.25 -6.03 -10.46
CA ASP A 83 -20.78 -5.08 -9.49
C ASP A 83 -20.24 -5.34 -8.07
N VAL A 84 -20.16 -6.61 -7.66
CA VAL A 84 -19.53 -7.01 -6.40
C VAL A 84 -18.06 -6.62 -6.39
N TYR A 85 -17.32 -6.94 -7.46
CA TYR A 85 -15.91 -6.60 -7.59
C TYR A 85 -15.66 -5.10 -7.44
N ARG A 86 -16.42 -4.27 -8.17
CA ARG A 86 -16.33 -2.80 -8.07
C ARG A 86 -16.58 -2.32 -6.65
N SER A 87 -17.61 -2.83 -5.98
CA SER A 87 -17.93 -2.43 -4.61
C SER A 87 -16.79 -2.68 -3.63
N PHE A 88 -16.07 -3.80 -3.78
CA PHE A 88 -14.92 -4.12 -2.92
C PHE A 88 -13.71 -3.26 -3.26
N VAL A 89 -13.43 -3.03 -4.54
CA VAL A 89 -12.33 -2.17 -4.97
C VAL A 89 -12.55 -0.74 -4.49
N ASP A 90 -13.74 -0.18 -4.70
CA ASP A 90 -14.08 1.18 -4.26
C ASP A 90 -13.98 1.30 -2.74
N SER A 91 -14.49 0.31 -2.00
CA SER A 91 -14.39 0.28 -0.54
C SER A 91 -12.94 0.17 -0.06
N SER A 92 -12.10 -0.63 -0.71
CA SER A 92 -10.69 -0.79 -0.35
C SER A 92 -9.89 0.48 -0.67
N LEU A 93 -10.14 1.10 -1.82
CA LEU A 93 -9.52 2.37 -2.20
C LEU A 93 -9.92 3.50 -1.24
N ALA A 94 -11.19 3.57 -0.85
CA ALA A 94 -11.65 4.54 0.15
C ALA A 94 -11.00 4.30 1.52
N ALA A 95 -10.89 3.03 1.95
CA ALA A 95 -10.19 2.67 3.18
C ALA A 95 -8.70 3.05 3.14
N HIS A 96 -8.03 2.84 2.00
CA HIS A 96 -6.62 3.23 1.82
C HIS A 96 -6.44 4.76 1.80
N ALA A 97 -7.32 5.50 1.12
CA ALA A 97 -7.28 6.96 1.09
C ALA A 97 -7.52 7.59 2.47
N ALA A 98 -8.34 6.96 3.32
CA ALA A 98 -8.59 7.39 4.69
C ALA A 98 -7.40 7.17 5.66
N ILE A 99 -6.38 6.41 5.23
CA ILE A 99 -5.16 6.14 6.01
C ILE A 99 -4.05 7.18 5.67
N GLU A 100 -4.26 8.09 4.72
CA GLU A 100 -3.31 9.18 4.43
C GLU A 100 -3.11 10.09 5.68
N PRO A 101 -1.87 10.25 6.18
CA PRO A 101 -1.61 10.84 7.49
C PRO A 101 -1.69 12.37 7.46
N GLY A 102 -2.85 12.91 7.84
CA GLY A 102 -2.93 14.19 8.53
C GLY A 102 -2.70 13.98 10.03
N GLU A 103 -1.86 14.83 10.63
CA GLU A 103 -1.70 15.03 12.08
C GLU A 103 -0.81 14.03 12.86
N ILE A 104 0.50 14.11 12.64
CA ILE A 104 1.43 13.90 13.75
C ILE A 104 1.51 15.22 14.51
N GLU A 105 0.65 15.36 15.52
CA GLU A 105 0.67 16.45 16.48
C GLU A 105 2.06 16.51 17.14
N HIS A 106 2.77 17.61 16.89
CA HIS A 106 4.10 17.88 17.43
C HIS A 106 3.94 18.34 18.90
N THR A 107 3.71 17.42 19.84
CA THR A 107 3.85 17.74 21.25
C THR A 107 5.34 17.87 21.57
N VAL A 108 5.85 19.10 21.41
CA VAL A 108 7.12 19.52 22.00
C VAL A 108 6.92 19.49 23.51
N VAL A 109 7.43 18.45 24.16
CA VAL A 109 7.61 18.45 25.61
C VAL A 109 8.78 19.38 25.89
N GLU A 110 8.48 20.62 26.30
CA GLU A 110 9.44 21.44 27.03
C GLU A 110 9.86 20.68 28.29
N HIS A 111 11.12 20.28 28.38
CA HIS A 111 11.77 20.00 29.66
C HIS A 111 12.60 21.22 30.02
N GLY A 112 12.04 22.04 30.91
CA GLY A 112 12.85 22.82 31.84
C GLY A 112 13.43 21.87 32.88
N ASP A 113 14.74 21.92 33.10
CA ASP A 113 15.40 22.69 34.16
C ASP A 113 16.91 22.74 33.86
#